data_AF-A0A9W6XNG5-F1
#
_entry.id   AF-A0A9W6XNG5-F1
#
_cell.length_a   1.000
_cell.length_b   1.000
_cell.length_c   1.000
_cell.angle_alpha   90.00
_cell.angle_beta   90.00
_cell.angle_gamma   90.00
#
_symmetry.space_group_name_H-M   'P 1'
#
loop_
_entity.id
_entity.type
_entity.pdbx_description
1 polymer ?
#
loop_
_entity_poly.entity_id
_entity_poly.type
_entity_poly.pdbx_seq_one_letter_code
_entity_poly.pdbx_strand_id
1 'polypeptide(L)'
;MARGNTVPINVQEVASASWASVWGVADDSKTLKFYEAKAAELTPAAGAADALKPLRKHFSLLAITHRPRVVEKQTREWLDQHFSGVFDKLVFVDEDSPEHLAARKKELYDELKVKVAVGSDVAVLTEAAEDVGHVVVVGSVPWAKESSETRSGEVHVAEWPAAKEVFDRLVTELQLQPIEKLFPGPRLARYTDDLVTVSTRKPAASEAAITTAVQAAEILRIQNNAVATKISTRYALNRPKDRGGYRVPKLELVLQRVARKA
;
A
#
# COMPACT_ATOMS: atom_id res chain seq x y z
N MET A 1 6.13 -24.15 -35.87
CA MET A 1 6.54 -23.47 -34.63
C MET A 1 7.10 -22.10 -34.99
N ALA A 2 6.27 -21.06 -34.98
CA ALA A 2 6.72 -19.70 -35.24
C ALA A 2 7.35 -19.16 -33.94
N ARG A 3 8.68 -18.97 -33.94
CA ARG A 3 9.35 -18.18 -32.91
C ARG A 3 8.89 -16.75 -33.14
N GLY A 4 8.08 -16.21 -32.23
CA GLY A 4 7.66 -14.82 -32.30
C GLY A 4 8.91 -13.93 -32.31
N ASN A 5 9.03 -13.08 -33.33
CA ASN A 5 10.02 -12.01 -33.37
C ASN A 5 9.74 -11.08 -32.17
N THR A 6 10.52 -11.24 -31.09
CA THR A 6 10.53 -10.28 -30.00
C THR A 6 11.42 -9.12 -30.41
N VAL A 7 10.83 -8.01 -30.82
CA VAL A 7 11.55 -6.74 -30.95
C VAL A 7 12.09 -6.38 -29.56
N PRO A 8 13.40 -6.12 -29.40
CA PRO A 8 13.95 -5.71 -28.12
C PRO A 8 13.34 -4.38 -27.69
N ILE A 9 12.81 -4.33 -26.46
CA ILE A 9 12.22 -3.10 -25.90
C ILE A 9 13.36 -2.14 -25.52
N ASN A 10 13.36 -0.94 -26.11
CA ASN A 10 14.24 0.14 -25.67
C ASN A 10 13.64 0.81 -24.42
N VAL A 11 14.17 0.47 -23.25
CA VAL A 11 13.70 1.01 -21.96
C VAL A 11 13.78 2.55 -21.93
N GLN A 12 14.77 3.16 -22.59
CA GLN A 12 14.96 4.62 -22.57
C GLN A 12 13.90 5.42 -23.34
N GLU A 13 13.11 4.74 -24.17
CA GLU A 13 12.05 5.30 -25.01
C GLU A 13 10.64 5.04 -24.43
N VAL A 14 10.53 4.39 -23.27
CA VAL A 14 9.24 4.15 -22.63
C VAL A 14 8.64 5.47 -22.15
N ALA A 15 7.50 5.84 -22.76
CA ALA A 15 6.87 7.14 -22.56
C ALA A 15 5.94 7.23 -21.34
N SER A 16 5.53 6.10 -20.75
CA SER A 16 4.60 6.06 -19.61
C SER A 16 4.91 4.88 -18.68
N ALA A 17 4.52 5.01 -17.41
CA ALA A 17 4.57 3.94 -16.42
C ALA A 17 3.63 2.76 -16.72
N SER A 18 2.72 2.91 -17.70
CA SER A 18 1.76 1.87 -18.09
C SER A 18 2.41 0.67 -18.77
N TRP A 19 2.01 -0.54 -18.40
CA TRP A 19 2.40 -1.77 -19.07
C TRP A 19 1.98 -1.81 -20.54
N ALA A 20 0.93 -1.08 -20.93
CA ALA A 20 0.54 -0.95 -22.33
C ALA A 20 1.63 -0.27 -23.17
N SER A 21 2.41 0.64 -22.59
CA SER A 21 3.55 1.28 -23.25
C SER A 21 4.74 0.32 -23.47
N VAL A 22 4.77 -0.79 -22.73
CA VAL A 22 5.81 -1.83 -22.84
C VAL A 22 5.35 -2.97 -23.75
N TRP A 23 4.11 -3.43 -23.61
CA TRP A 23 3.56 -4.58 -24.33
C TRP A 23 2.80 -4.23 -25.62
N GLY A 24 2.53 -2.94 -25.85
CA GLY A 24 1.65 -2.44 -26.91
C GLY A 24 0.15 -2.58 -26.61
N VAL A 25 -0.21 -3.36 -25.57
CA VAL A 25 -1.57 -3.60 -25.09
C VAL A 25 -1.57 -3.81 -23.59
N ALA A 26 -2.65 -3.47 -22.90
CA ALA A 26 -2.84 -3.90 -21.51
C ALA A 26 -3.09 -5.42 -21.49
N ASP A 27 -2.15 -6.17 -20.91
CA ASP A 27 -2.20 -7.63 -20.81
C ASP A 27 -1.73 -8.07 -19.42
N ASP A 28 -2.69 -8.28 -18.53
CA ASP A 28 -2.44 -8.67 -17.14
C ASP A 28 -1.76 -10.04 -17.04
N SER A 29 -1.95 -10.92 -18.02
CA SER A 29 -1.27 -12.23 -18.03
C SER A 29 0.23 -12.08 -18.24
N LYS A 30 0.65 -11.19 -19.15
CA LYS A 30 2.08 -10.89 -19.37
C LYS A 30 2.68 -10.16 -18.18
N THR A 31 1.97 -9.18 -17.63
CA THR A 31 2.39 -8.44 -16.44
C THR A 31 2.58 -9.38 -15.25
N LEU A 32 1.64 -10.30 -15.03
CA LEU A 32 1.73 -11.32 -13.99
C LEU A 32 2.96 -12.23 -14.17
N LYS A 33 3.13 -12.79 -15.37
CA LYS A 33 4.29 -13.65 -15.69
C LYS A 33 5.62 -12.93 -15.49
N PHE A 34 5.67 -11.64 -15.83
CA PHE A 34 6.86 -10.82 -15.57
C PHE A 34 7.16 -10.76 -14.07
N TYR A 35 6.17 -10.41 -13.24
CA TYR A 35 6.42 -10.34 -11.80
C TYR A 35 6.75 -11.70 -11.18
N GLU A 36 6.09 -12.78 -11.59
CA GLU A 36 6.40 -14.13 -11.11
C GLU A 36 7.85 -14.53 -11.43
N ALA A 37 8.34 -14.16 -12.61
CA ALA A 37 9.68 -14.51 -13.05
C ALA A 37 10.76 -13.55 -12.52
N LYS A 38 10.46 -12.26 -12.34
CA LYS A 38 11.48 -11.20 -12.19
C LYS A 38 11.33 -10.32 -10.95
N ALA A 39 10.25 -10.40 -10.18
CA ALA A 39 10.05 -9.50 -9.03
C ALA A 39 11.18 -9.56 -7.99
N ALA A 40 11.78 -10.74 -7.77
CA ALA A 40 12.87 -10.94 -6.82
C ALA A 40 14.25 -10.46 -7.34
N GLU A 41 14.39 -10.27 -8.66
CA GLU A 41 15.65 -9.81 -9.29
C GLU A 41 15.74 -8.28 -9.40
N LEU A 42 14.67 -7.56 -9.04
CA LEU A 42 14.64 -6.10 -9.13
C LEU A 42 15.64 -5.48 -8.15
N THR A 43 16.40 -4.50 -8.61
CA THR A 43 17.28 -3.71 -7.74
C THR A 43 16.61 -2.38 -7.40
N PRO A 44 16.83 -1.84 -6.18
CA PRO A 44 16.35 -0.49 -5.87
C PRO A 44 17.01 0.53 -6.79
N ALA A 45 16.31 1.64 -7.05
CA ALA A 45 16.90 2.77 -7.75
C ALA A 45 18.14 3.28 -7.00
N ALA A 46 19.20 3.60 -7.75
CA ALA A 46 20.47 4.03 -7.17
C ALA A 46 20.26 5.26 -6.26
N GLY A 47 20.82 5.21 -5.04
CA GLY A 47 20.70 6.29 -4.05
C GLY A 47 19.36 6.37 -3.30
N ALA A 48 18.33 5.61 -3.68
CA ALA A 48 17.01 5.71 -3.04
C ALA A 48 17.03 5.34 -1.55
N ALA A 49 17.70 4.24 -1.19
CA ALA A 49 17.80 3.81 0.20
C ALA A 49 18.57 4.83 1.07
N ASP A 50 19.64 5.43 0.52
CA ASP A 50 20.46 6.43 1.20
C ASP A 50 19.75 7.77 1.36
N ALA A 51 18.86 8.12 0.42
CA ALA A 51 18.03 9.32 0.51
C ALA A 51 16.90 9.15 1.54
N LEU A 52 16.25 7.98 1.57
CA LEU A 52 15.06 7.75 2.41
C LEU A 52 15.39 7.38 3.86
N LYS A 53 16.42 6.57 4.10
CA LYS A 53 16.73 6.05 5.44
C LYS A 53 16.98 7.17 6.48
N PRO A 54 17.70 8.27 6.18
CA PRO A 54 17.90 9.35 7.14
C PRO A 54 16.62 10.12 7.47
N LEU A 55 15.61 10.13 6.59
CA LEU A 55 14.36 10.87 6.78
C LEU A 55 13.48 10.31 7.86
N ARG A 56 13.67 9.05 8.22
CA ARG A 56 12.96 8.38 9.31
C ARG A 56 13.03 9.11 10.65
N LYS A 57 14.08 9.90 10.88
CA LYS A 57 14.18 10.71 12.10
C LYS A 57 13.20 11.87 12.11
N HIS A 58 12.63 12.28 10.97
CA HIS A 58 11.73 13.43 10.86
C HIS A 58 10.34 13.05 10.33
N PHE A 59 10.23 11.98 9.54
CA PHE A 59 9.01 11.57 8.85
C PHE A 59 8.61 10.12 9.17
N SER A 60 7.30 9.89 9.16
CA SER A 60 6.72 8.56 8.93
C SER A 60 6.71 8.29 7.43
N LEU A 61 7.29 7.17 7.01
CA LEU A 61 7.45 6.84 5.59
C LEU A 61 6.46 5.75 5.19
N LEU A 62 5.61 6.07 4.22
CA LEU A 62 4.58 5.17 3.70
C LEU A 62 4.93 4.78 2.26
N ALA A 63 4.91 3.50 1.95
CA ALA A 63 5.00 3.00 0.59
C ALA A 63 3.58 2.78 0.04
N ILE A 64 3.16 3.55 -0.95
CA ILE A 64 1.85 3.42 -1.62
C ILE A 64 2.09 2.95 -3.06
N THR A 65 1.56 1.79 -3.43
CA THR A 65 1.90 1.12 -4.70
C THR A 65 0.68 0.58 -5.43
N HIS A 66 0.70 0.61 -6.77
CA HIS A 66 -0.32 0.01 -7.65
C HIS A 66 0.10 -1.39 -8.16
N ARG A 67 1.04 -2.04 -7.46
CA ARG A 67 1.43 -3.41 -7.84
C ARG A 67 0.25 -4.38 -7.64
N PRO A 68 0.07 -5.40 -8.49
CA PRO A 68 -0.97 -6.39 -8.30
C PRO A 68 -0.87 -7.13 -6.95
N ARG A 69 -2.00 -7.43 -6.31
CA ARG A 69 -2.04 -8.13 -5.01
C ARG A 69 -1.40 -9.52 -5.02
N VAL A 70 -1.40 -10.20 -6.15
CA VAL A 70 -0.72 -11.50 -6.34
C VAL A 70 0.79 -11.44 -6.08
N VAL A 71 1.42 -10.26 -6.16
CA VAL A 71 2.85 -10.05 -5.88
C VAL A 71 3.10 -9.30 -4.58
N GLU A 72 2.09 -9.22 -3.71
CA GLU A 72 2.16 -8.52 -2.44
C GLU A 72 3.27 -9.08 -1.55
N LYS A 73 3.32 -10.41 -1.41
CA LYS A 73 4.32 -11.09 -0.58
C LYS A 73 5.74 -10.75 -1.05
N GLN A 74 6.00 -10.90 -2.34
CA GLN A 74 7.30 -10.58 -2.94
C GLN A 74 7.65 -9.11 -2.75
N THR A 75 6.69 -8.19 -2.91
CA THR A 75 6.90 -6.75 -2.72
C THR A 75 7.27 -6.43 -1.27
N ARG A 76 6.60 -7.05 -0.29
CA ARG A 76 6.91 -6.90 1.14
C ARG A 76 8.30 -7.42 1.47
N GLU A 77 8.64 -8.62 1.00
CA GLU A 77 9.96 -9.23 1.22
C GLU A 77 11.07 -8.40 0.58
N TRP A 78 10.84 -7.89 -0.62
CA TRP A 78 11.76 -7.01 -1.33
C TRP A 78 12.00 -5.69 -0.59
N LEU A 79 10.95 -5.06 -0.06
CA LEU A 79 11.08 -3.85 0.77
C LEU A 79 11.82 -4.13 2.08
N ASP A 80 11.52 -5.24 2.75
CA ASP A 80 12.25 -5.64 3.96
C ASP A 80 13.74 -5.91 3.69
N GLN A 81 14.08 -6.41 2.51
CA GLN A 81 15.46 -6.68 2.10
C GLN A 81 16.24 -5.40 1.74
N HIS A 82 15.66 -4.52 0.92
CA HIS A 82 16.36 -3.36 0.37
C HIS A 82 16.15 -2.06 1.16
N PHE A 83 15.05 -1.97 1.90
CA PHE A 83 14.63 -0.81 2.69
C PHE A 83 14.30 -1.22 4.14
N SER A 84 15.10 -2.13 4.70
CA SER A 84 14.91 -2.70 6.04
C SER A 84 14.66 -1.61 7.09
N GLY A 85 13.44 -1.59 7.63
CA GLY A 85 13.02 -0.67 8.69
C GLY A 85 12.89 0.79 8.24
N VAL A 86 12.80 1.07 6.94
CA VAL A 86 12.60 2.42 6.40
C VAL A 86 11.12 2.81 6.41
N PHE A 87 10.25 1.95 5.91
CA PHE A 87 8.81 2.22 5.78
C PHE A 87 8.03 1.76 7.02
N ASP A 88 7.10 2.61 7.48
CA ASP A 88 6.17 2.30 8.56
C ASP A 88 4.98 1.46 8.08
N LYS A 89 4.57 1.66 6.83
CA LYS A 89 3.42 0.97 6.22
C LYS A 89 3.61 0.80 4.72
N LEU A 90 3.08 -0.32 4.20
CA LEU A 90 2.87 -0.56 2.77
C LEU A 90 1.37 -0.61 2.50
N VAL A 91 0.90 0.15 1.51
CA VAL A 91 -0.49 0.21 1.07
C VAL A 91 -0.53 -0.09 -0.42
N PHE A 92 -1.37 -1.06 -0.79
CA PHE A 92 -1.67 -1.35 -2.18
C PHE A 92 -2.91 -0.56 -2.61
N VAL A 93 -2.84 0.03 -3.79
CA VAL A 93 -3.97 0.69 -4.42
C VAL A 93 -4.72 -0.37 -5.22
N ASP A 94 -5.83 -0.84 -4.66
CA ASP A 94 -6.71 -1.83 -5.29
C ASP A 94 -7.65 -1.14 -6.28
N GLU A 95 -7.10 -0.69 -7.40
CA GLU A 95 -7.86 -0.06 -8.48
C GLU A 95 -7.45 -0.69 -9.80
N ASP A 96 -8.41 -1.21 -10.56
CA ASP A 96 -8.15 -1.88 -11.84
C ASP A 96 -8.18 -0.89 -13.01
N SER A 97 -8.83 0.27 -12.83
CA SER A 97 -8.90 1.33 -13.84
C SER A 97 -7.79 2.37 -13.68
N PRO A 98 -6.92 2.56 -14.69
CA PRO A 98 -5.93 3.64 -14.68
C PRO A 98 -6.54 5.04 -14.49
N GLU A 99 -7.78 5.25 -14.95
CA GLU A 99 -8.49 6.53 -14.85
C GLU A 99 -8.87 6.88 -13.40
N HIS A 100 -9.03 5.89 -12.53
CA HIS A 100 -9.37 6.09 -11.13
C HIS A 100 -8.16 6.01 -10.20
N LEU A 101 -6.98 5.65 -10.73
CA LEU A 101 -5.78 5.43 -9.93
C LEU A 101 -5.35 6.67 -9.16
N ALA A 102 -5.39 7.85 -9.81
CA ALA A 102 -5.04 9.10 -9.17
C ALA A 102 -6.06 9.50 -8.10
N ALA A 103 -7.36 9.40 -8.39
CA ALA A 103 -8.43 9.64 -7.42
C ALA A 103 -8.30 8.73 -6.18
N ARG A 104 -8.05 7.43 -6.36
CA ARG A 104 -7.88 6.52 -5.23
C ARG A 104 -6.63 6.82 -4.41
N LYS A 105 -5.54 7.24 -5.05
CA LYS A 105 -4.35 7.71 -4.33
C LYS A 105 -4.61 9.00 -3.56
N LYS A 106 -5.39 9.92 -4.12
CA LYS A 106 -5.82 11.15 -3.43
C LYS A 106 -6.55 10.82 -2.12
N GLU A 107 -7.54 9.93 -2.18
CA GLU A 107 -8.25 9.45 -0.99
C GLU A 107 -7.29 8.86 0.06
N LEU A 108 -6.32 8.04 -0.37
CA LEU A 108 -5.31 7.49 0.53
C LEU A 108 -4.40 8.56 1.14
N TYR A 109 -4.03 9.59 0.38
CA TYR A 109 -3.23 10.70 0.87
C TYR A 109 -3.99 11.51 1.94
N ASP A 110 -5.29 11.72 1.75
CA ASP A 110 -6.16 12.39 2.71
C ASP A 110 -6.35 11.55 3.98
N GLU A 111 -6.68 10.27 3.84
CA GLU A 111 -6.87 9.32 4.95
C GLU A 111 -5.59 9.21 5.81
N LEU A 112 -4.44 9.13 5.16
CA LEU A 112 -3.13 8.97 5.81
C LEU A 112 -2.48 10.31 6.18
N LYS A 113 -3.14 11.44 5.87
CA LYS A 113 -2.69 12.81 6.14
C LYS A 113 -1.28 13.09 5.60
N VAL A 114 -1.02 12.65 4.38
CA VAL A 114 0.27 12.81 3.70
C VAL A 114 0.63 14.29 3.58
N LYS A 115 1.86 14.64 3.94
CA LYS A 115 2.38 16.03 3.87
C LYS A 115 3.35 16.25 2.71
N VAL A 116 4.04 15.19 2.33
CA VAL A 116 5.00 15.19 1.23
C VAL A 116 4.71 13.95 0.38
N ALA A 117 4.37 14.15 -0.89
CA ALA A 117 4.17 13.06 -1.84
C ALA A 117 5.41 12.91 -2.72
N VAL A 118 5.90 11.68 -2.90
CA VAL A 118 7.10 11.38 -3.70
C VAL A 118 6.75 10.32 -4.73
N GLY A 119 7.08 10.55 -6.00
CA GLY A 119 6.80 9.62 -7.07
C GLY A 119 7.56 9.93 -8.35
N SER A 120 7.34 9.14 -9.38
CA SER A 120 8.02 9.28 -10.67
C SER A 120 7.05 9.30 -11.87
N ASP A 121 5.76 9.04 -11.63
CA ASP A 121 4.71 9.22 -12.63
C ASP A 121 4.10 10.60 -12.41
N VAL A 122 4.47 11.55 -13.26
CA VAL A 122 4.11 12.96 -13.09
C VAL A 122 2.59 13.16 -13.18
N ALA A 123 1.94 12.57 -14.18
CA ALA A 123 0.51 12.72 -14.39
C ALA A 123 -0.29 12.22 -13.18
N VAL A 124 -0.01 11.00 -12.73
CA VAL A 124 -0.71 10.41 -11.58
C VAL A 124 -0.37 11.13 -10.28
N LEU A 125 0.89 11.54 -10.09
CA LEU A 125 1.32 12.20 -8.84
C LEU A 125 0.75 13.61 -8.73
N THR A 126 0.76 14.41 -9.80
CA THR A 126 0.24 15.77 -9.80
C THR A 126 -1.25 15.78 -9.49
N GLU A 127 -2.03 14.89 -10.11
CA GLU A 127 -3.47 14.75 -9.84
C GLU A 127 -3.75 14.20 -8.43
N ALA A 128 -3.11 13.08 -8.04
CA ALA A 128 -3.37 12.46 -6.75
C ALA A 128 -2.97 13.35 -5.56
N ALA A 129 -1.92 14.16 -5.73
CA ALA A 129 -1.37 14.98 -4.67
C ALA A 129 -1.86 16.44 -4.75
N GLU A 130 -2.99 16.71 -5.41
CA GLU A 130 -3.58 18.06 -5.57
C GLU A 130 -3.59 18.85 -4.25
N ASP A 131 -4.01 18.22 -3.16
CA ASP A 131 -4.16 18.81 -1.82
C ASP A 131 -2.94 18.60 -0.90
N VAL A 132 -1.85 18.01 -1.42
CA VAL A 132 -0.62 17.77 -0.65
C VAL A 132 0.31 18.96 -0.80
N GLY A 133 0.76 19.52 0.33
CA GLY A 133 1.54 20.77 0.35
C GLY A 133 2.90 20.72 -0.35
N HIS A 134 3.53 19.54 -0.42
CA HIS A 134 4.83 19.37 -1.06
C HIS A 134 4.87 18.11 -1.92
N VAL A 135 5.35 18.25 -3.15
CA VAL A 135 5.47 17.13 -4.09
C VAL A 135 6.86 17.07 -4.67
N VAL A 136 7.45 15.87 -4.66
CA VAL A 136 8.78 15.61 -5.21
C VAL A 136 8.68 14.56 -6.32
N VAL A 137 8.95 14.99 -7.54
CA VAL A 137 9.02 14.11 -8.72
C VAL A 137 10.46 13.66 -8.91
N VAL A 138 10.71 12.35 -8.88
CA VAL A 138 12.04 11.75 -9.07
C VAL A 138 12.17 11.17 -10.48
N GLY A 139 13.04 11.78 -11.27
CA GLY A 139 13.31 11.54 -12.69
C GLY A 139 14.13 10.30 -13.01
N SER A 140 14.32 9.37 -12.07
CA SER A 140 15.17 8.17 -12.24
C SER A 140 14.56 7.11 -13.17
N VAL A 141 13.52 7.47 -13.93
CA VAL A 141 12.79 6.58 -14.84
C VAL A 141 12.53 7.26 -16.19
N PRO A 142 12.48 6.50 -17.30
CA PRO A 142 12.36 7.05 -18.66
C PRO A 142 11.12 7.92 -18.91
N TRP A 143 10.00 7.61 -18.25
CA TRP A 143 8.71 8.30 -18.40
C TRP A 143 8.54 9.53 -17.49
N ALA A 144 9.54 9.85 -16.68
CA ALA A 144 9.53 11.05 -15.83
C ALA A 144 10.06 12.29 -16.57
N LYS A 145 10.25 12.23 -17.89
CA LYS A 145 10.74 13.34 -18.72
C LYS A 145 9.66 14.41 -18.83
N GLU A 146 9.87 15.51 -18.10
CA GLU A 146 9.23 16.84 -18.15
C GLU A 146 7.75 16.91 -18.57
N SER A 147 6.87 17.14 -17.59
CA SER A 147 5.68 17.97 -17.85
C SER A 147 6.06 19.44 -17.62
N SER A 148 5.61 20.32 -18.51
CA SER A 148 6.00 21.74 -18.55
C SER A 148 5.28 22.62 -17.52
N GLU A 149 4.38 22.06 -16.72
CA GLU A 149 3.55 22.82 -15.78
C GLU A 149 3.89 22.43 -14.35
N THR A 150 4.82 23.17 -13.76
CA THR A 150 5.16 23.05 -12.34
C THR A 150 4.19 23.88 -11.52
N ARG A 151 3.40 23.22 -10.67
CA ARG A 151 2.59 23.89 -9.65
C ARG A 151 3.46 24.39 -8.49
N SER A 152 2.95 25.37 -7.74
CA SER A 152 3.59 25.82 -6.51
C SER A 152 3.72 24.64 -5.52
N GLY A 153 4.93 24.41 -5.00
CA GLY A 153 5.22 23.30 -4.07
C GLY A 153 5.64 21.98 -4.72
N GLU A 154 5.70 21.91 -6.05
CA GLU A 154 6.23 20.75 -6.78
C GLU A 154 7.71 20.96 -7.18
N VAL A 155 8.55 19.96 -6.89
CA VAL A 155 9.98 19.98 -7.20
C VAL A 155 10.35 18.74 -8.00
N HIS A 156 10.91 18.96 -9.18
CA HIS A 156 11.43 17.91 -10.05
C HIS A 156 12.92 17.73 -9.80
N VAL A 157 13.36 16.49 -9.62
CA VAL A 157 14.77 16.13 -9.47
C VAL A 157 15.12 15.00 -10.42
N ALA A 158 16.32 15.03 -11.02
CA ALA A 158 16.73 13.98 -11.96
C ALA A 158 16.91 12.62 -11.26
N GLU A 159 17.51 12.61 -10.06
CA GLU A 159 17.91 11.39 -9.37
C GLU A 159 17.72 11.46 -7.85
N TRP A 160 17.72 10.30 -7.18
CA TRP A 160 17.57 10.20 -5.72
C TRP A 160 18.61 10.97 -4.90
N PRO A 161 19.90 11.08 -5.30
CA PRO A 161 20.83 11.94 -4.60
C PRO A 161 20.39 13.41 -4.55
N ALA A 162 19.82 13.93 -5.64
CA ALA A 162 19.25 15.28 -5.67
C ALA A 162 17.95 15.38 -4.85
N ALA A 163 17.13 14.31 -4.81
CA ALA A 163 15.95 14.25 -3.95
C ALA A 163 16.31 14.43 -2.47
N LYS A 164 17.46 13.91 -2.03
CA LYS A 164 17.95 14.06 -0.65
C LYS A 164 18.08 15.53 -0.24
N GLU A 165 18.64 16.36 -1.10
CA GLU A 165 18.80 17.80 -0.83
C GLU A 165 17.44 18.50 -0.70
N VAL A 166 16.46 18.10 -1.53
CA VAL A 166 15.08 18.59 -1.42
C VAL A 166 14.48 18.20 -0.07
N PHE A 167 14.67 16.96 0.38
CA PHE A 167 14.16 16.51 1.66
C PHE A 167 14.79 17.25 2.84
N ASP A 168 16.08 17.52 2.81
CA ASP A 168 16.76 18.30 3.86
C ASP A 168 16.22 19.75 3.95
N ARG A 169 15.90 20.37 2.80
CA ARG A 169 15.19 21.66 2.78
C ARG A 169 13.80 21.56 3.38
N LEU A 170 13.01 20.55 3.00
CA LEU A 170 11.67 20.35 3.53
C LEU A 170 11.65 20.11 5.04
N VAL A 171 12.63 19.38 5.58
CA VAL A 171 12.80 19.22 7.04
C VAL A 171 12.97 20.58 7.72
N THR A 172 13.75 21.47 7.12
CA THR A 172 14.03 22.81 7.64
C THR A 172 12.80 23.72 7.53
N GLU A 173 12.16 23.74 6.36
CA GLU A 173 10.96 24.54 6.08
C GLU A 173 9.78 24.15 6.98
N LEU A 174 9.58 22.84 7.17
CA LEU A 174 8.53 22.30 8.04
C LEU A 174 8.93 22.31 9.53
N GLN A 175 10.13 22.78 9.87
CA GLN A 175 10.67 22.86 11.23
C GLN A 175 10.58 21.54 12.00
N LEU A 176 10.78 20.42 11.31
CA LEU A 176 10.59 19.09 11.88
C LEU A 176 11.70 18.77 12.86
N GLN A 177 11.31 18.41 14.08
CA GLN A 177 12.24 17.98 15.11
C GLN A 177 12.59 16.50 14.91
N PRO A 178 13.84 16.11 15.14
CA PRO A 178 14.22 14.71 15.11
C PRO A 178 13.53 13.94 16.24
N ILE A 179 13.03 12.75 15.91
CA ILE A 179 12.41 11.83 16.86
C ILE A 179 13.50 11.23 17.75
N GLU A 180 13.48 11.54 19.04
CA GLU A 180 14.49 11.10 20.03
C GLU A 180 14.62 9.57 20.12
N LYS A 181 13.49 8.86 20.03
CA LYS A 181 13.42 7.39 20.07
C LYS A 181 13.01 6.85 18.72
N LEU A 182 14.00 6.72 17.84
CA LEU A 182 13.77 6.14 16.53
C LEU A 182 13.71 4.61 16.63
N PHE A 183 12.51 4.06 16.43
CA PHE A 183 12.35 2.63 16.18
C PHE A 183 12.46 2.36 14.68
N PRO A 184 13.13 1.26 14.28
CA PRO A 184 13.07 0.82 12.89
C PRO A 184 11.61 0.53 12.53
N GLY A 185 11.23 0.82 11.28
CA GLY A 185 9.96 0.42 10.73
C GLY A 185 9.72 -1.09 10.90
N PRO A 186 8.46 -1.54 10.98
CA PRO A 186 8.14 -2.95 11.11
C PRO A 186 8.67 -3.75 9.90
N ARG A 187 8.88 -5.05 10.10
CA ARG A 187 9.08 -5.96 8.97
C ARG A 187 7.76 -6.13 8.23
N LEU A 188 7.64 -5.52 7.06
CA LEU A 188 6.42 -5.47 6.25
C LEU A 188 5.97 -6.87 5.84
N ALA A 189 6.88 -7.83 5.65
CA ALA A 189 6.55 -9.20 5.30
C ALA A 189 5.85 -9.98 6.44
N ARG A 190 5.91 -9.48 7.68
CA ARG A 190 5.17 -10.09 8.80
C ARG A 190 3.71 -9.64 8.89
N TYR A 191 3.37 -8.53 8.24
CA TYR A 191 2.05 -7.93 8.26
C TYR A 191 1.42 -8.09 6.88
N THR A 192 0.58 -9.09 6.69
CA THR A 192 -0.35 -9.12 5.55
C THR A 192 -1.63 -8.42 6.00
N ASP A 193 -1.63 -7.09 5.96
CA ASP A 193 -2.90 -6.35 6.02
C ASP A 193 -3.68 -6.73 4.75
N ASP A 194 -4.91 -7.23 4.92
CA ASP A 194 -5.96 -7.49 3.91
C ASP A 194 -6.23 -8.91 3.42
N LEU A 195 -5.64 -9.95 4.02
CA LEU A 195 -6.34 -11.24 4.01
C LEU A 195 -7.34 -11.23 5.17
N VAL A 196 -8.63 -11.08 4.81
CA VAL A 196 -9.62 -12.05 5.31
C VAL A 196 -8.90 -13.38 5.23
N THR A 197 -8.49 -13.89 6.39
CA THR A 197 -7.87 -15.19 6.46
C THR A 197 -8.96 -16.19 6.10
N VAL A 198 -9.16 -16.45 4.80
CA VAL A 198 -9.58 -17.77 4.35
C VAL A 198 -8.39 -18.66 4.66
N SER A 199 -8.27 -18.96 5.95
CA SER A 199 -7.42 -19.98 6.45
C SER A 199 -7.79 -21.25 5.68
N THR A 200 -6.88 -21.73 4.84
CA THR A 200 -6.98 -23.07 4.26
C THR A 200 -6.84 -24.15 5.32
N ARG A 201 -6.49 -23.78 6.57
CA ARG A 201 -6.76 -24.64 7.73
C ARG A 201 -8.25 -24.49 8.04
N LYS A 202 -8.97 -25.62 8.11
CA LYS A 202 -10.37 -25.71 8.59
C LYS A 202 -10.64 -24.58 9.58
N PRO A 203 -11.63 -23.71 9.32
CA PRO A 203 -11.86 -22.54 10.15
C PRO A 203 -11.89 -22.99 11.60
N ALA A 204 -11.15 -22.28 12.45
CA ALA A 204 -11.08 -22.64 13.85
C ALA A 204 -12.50 -22.69 14.44
N ALA A 205 -13.41 -21.83 13.93
CA ALA A 205 -14.85 -21.75 14.21
C ALA A 205 -15.70 -22.69 13.33
N SER A 206 -16.74 -23.30 13.91
CA SER A 206 -17.73 -24.06 13.14
C SER A 206 -18.52 -23.13 12.21
N GLU A 207 -18.85 -23.62 11.02
CA GLU A 207 -19.62 -22.89 10.01
C GLU A 207 -20.93 -22.32 10.59
N ALA A 208 -21.62 -23.09 11.41
CA ALA A 208 -22.81 -22.65 12.14
C ALA A 208 -22.57 -21.40 13.00
N ALA A 209 -21.42 -21.28 13.68
CA ALA A 209 -21.12 -20.13 14.53
C ALA A 209 -20.87 -18.85 13.71
N ILE A 210 -20.30 -18.99 12.50
CA ILE A 210 -20.09 -17.88 11.57
C ILE A 210 -21.44 -17.41 11.03
N THR A 211 -22.31 -18.34 10.60
CA THR A 211 -23.65 -18.01 10.09
C THR A 211 -24.50 -17.31 11.16
N THR A 212 -24.48 -17.80 12.41
CA THR A 212 -25.20 -17.16 13.52
C THR A 212 -24.68 -15.75 13.80
N ALA A 213 -23.36 -15.52 13.70
CA ALA A 213 -22.76 -14.20 13.91
C ALA A 213 -23.25 -13.17 12.87
N VAL A 214 -23.28 -13.58 11.61
CA VAL A 214 -23.74 -12.74 10.49
C VAL A 214 -25.23 -12.43 10.63
N GLN A 215 -26.04 -13.44 10.96
CA GLN A 215 -27.47 -13.25 11.20
C GLN A 215 -27.75 -12.30 12.37
N ALA A 216 -27.01 -12.45 13.48
CA ALA A 216 -27.14 -11.55 14.63
C ALA A 216 -26.73 -10.11 14.29
N ALA A 217 -25.67 -9.92 13.52
CA ALA A 217 -25.24 -8.61 13.04
C ALA A 217 -26.31 -7.93 12.17
N GLU A 218 -26.96 -8.69 11.28
CA GLU A 218 -28.01 -8.15 10.40
C GLU A 218 -29.29 -7.79 11.17
N ILE A 219 -29.70 -8.63 12.13
CA ILE A 219 -30.83 -8.32 13.03
C ILE A 219 -30.56 -7.04 13.81
N LEU A 220 -29.33 -6.87 14.33
CA LEU A 220 -28.95 -5.67 15.09
C LEU A 220 -28.84 -4.43 14.20
N ARG A 221 -28.47 -4.59 12.93
CA ARG A 221 -28.51 -3.51 11.92
C ARG A 221 -29.95 -3.00 11.73
N ILE A 222 -30.89 -3.92 11.57
CA ILE A 222 -32.31 -3.60 11.34
C ILE A 222 -32.95 -3.02 12.61
N GLN A 223 -32.69 -3.60 13.78
CA GLN A 223 -33.33 -3.18 15.03
C GLN A 223 -32.77 -1.87 15.60
N ASN A 224 -31.45 -1.66 15.50
CA ASN A 224 -30.77 -0.57 16.22
C ASN A 224 -30.13 0.49 15.31
N ASN A 225 -30.32 0.40 13.98
CA ASN A 225 -29.69 1.29 12.99
C ASN A 225 -28.18 1.43 13.21
N ALA A 226 -27.51 0.29 13.41
CA ALA A 226 -26.08 0.20 13.72
C ALA A 226 -25.37 -0.64 12.66
N VAL A 227 -24.14 -0.31 12.32
CA VAL A 227 -23.33 -1.11 11.40
C VAL A 227 -22.31 -1.89 12.20
N ALA A 228 -22.21 -3.20 11.94
CA ALA A 228 -21.19 -4.05 12.53
C ALA A 228 -19.84 -3.72 11.86
N THR A 229 -18.89 -3.20 12.64
CA THR A 229 -17.55 -2.84 12.14
C THR A 229 -16.55 -3.97 12.32
N LYS A 230 -16.84 -4.93 13.21
CA LYS A 230 -16.02 -6.12 13.41
C LYS A 230 -16.83 -7.29 13.93
N ILE A 231 -16.66 -8.44 13.30
CA ILE A 231 -17.13 -9.74 13.77
C ILE A 231 -15.90 -10.59 14.05
N SER A 232 -15.69 -10.99 15.30
CA SER A 232 -14.60 -11.89 15.67
C SER A 232 -15.13 -13.15 16.33
N THR A 233 -14.68 -14.31 15.85
CA THR A 233 -14.93 -15.61 16.44
C THR A 233 -13.63 -16.09 17.11
N ARG A 234 -13.68 -16.35 18.41
CA ARG A 234 -12.60 -17.03 19.15
C ARG A 234 -13.19 -18.22 19.90
N TYR A 235 -12.36 -19.14 20.38
CA TYR A 235 -12.81 -20.13 21.35
C TYR A 235 -12.38 -19.71 22.74
N ALA A 236 -13.33 -19.64 23.67
CA ALA A 236 -13.05 -19.60 25.09
C ALA A 236 -12.95 -21.04 25.60
N LEU A 237 -11.92 -21.33 26.39
CA LEU A 237 -11.82 -22.61 27.08
C LEU A 237 -12.75 -22.53 28.29
N ASN A 238 -13.92 -23.16 28.21
CA ASN A 238 -14.79 -23.26 29.37
C ASN A 238 -14.36 -24.48 30.18
N ARG A 239 -13.82 -24.26 31.39
CA ARG A 239 -13.41 -25.33 32.31
C ARG A 239 -14.36 -25.37 33.50
N PRO A 240 -15.41 -26.22 33.47
CA PRO A 240 -16.02 -26.68 34.71
C PRO A 240 -14.99 -27.52 35.46
N LYS A 241 -14.91 -27.36 36.78
CA LYS A 241 -13.81 -27.91 37.60
C LYS A 241 -13.63 -29.44 37.49
N ASP A 242 -14.65 -30.20 37.10
CA ASP A 242 -14.63 -31.67 37.24
C ASP A 242 -14.84 -32.49 35.95
N ARG A 243 -14.99 -31.88 34.77
CA ARG A 243 -15.10 -32.64 33.50
C ARG A 243 -14.37 -31.90 32.40
N GLY A 244 -13.34 -32.55 31.86
CA GLY A 244 -12.39 -32.01 30.87
C GLY A 244 -12.97 -30.91 29.98
N GLY A 245 -12.36 -29.73 30.05
CA GLY A 245 -12.90 -28.51 29.45
C GLY A 245 -13.11 -28.64 27.94
N TYR A 246 -14.25 -28.16 27.45
CA TYR A 246 -14.56 -28.06 26.03
C TYR A 246 -14.45 -26.62 25.56
N ARG A 247 -14.05 -26.47 24.28
CA ARG A 247 -13.91 -25.16 23.64
C ARG A 247 -15.29 -24.66 23.24
N VAL A 248 -15.72 -23.53 23.78
CA VAL A 248 -16.99 -22.88 23.42
C VAL A 248 -16.68 -21.69 22.52
N PRO A 249 -17.34 -21.54 21.35
CA PRO A 249 -17.15 -20.38 20.51
C PRO A 249 -17.63 -19.12 21.23
N LYS A 250 -16.73 -18.15 21.39
CA LYS A 250 -16.99 -16.79 21.86
C LYS A 250 -17.12 -15.89 20.64
N LEU A 251 -18.26 -15.22 20.55
CA LEU A 251 -18.58 -14.25 19.52
C LEU A 251 -18.40 -12.85 20.09
N GLU A 252 -17.57 -12.03 19.45
CA GLU A 252 -17.44 -10.61 19.76
C GLU A 252 -17.90 -9.79 18.56
N LEU A 253 -18.94 -9.00 18.78
CA LEU A 253 -19.52 -8.08 17.81
C LEU A 253 -19.23 -6.65 18.27
N VAL A 254 -18.51 -5.88 17.46
CA VAL A 254 -18.32 -4.45 17.68
C VAL A 254 -19.25 -3.70 16.74
N LEU A 255 -20.16 -2.93 17.33
CA LEU A 255 -21.18 -2.17 16.61
C LEU A 255 -20.90 -0.68 16.71
N GLN A 256 -21.04 0.03 15.59
CA GLN A 256 -21.02 1.48 15.55
C GLN A 256 -22.43 2.00 15.23
N ARG A 257 -22.94 2.89 16.07
CA ARG A 257 -24.26 3.50 15.87
C ARG A 257 -24.19 4.45 14.68
N VAL A 258 -25.10 4.30 13.72
CA VAL A 258 -25.22 5.25 12.61
C VAL A 258 -26.03 6.44 13.11
N ALA A 259 -25.42 7.63 13.10
CA ALA A 259 -26.14 8.85 13.42
C ALA A 259 -27.31 9.02 12.44
N ARG A 260 -28.53 9.25 12.95
CA ARG A 260 -29.66 9.62 12.08
C ARG A 260 -29.30 10.96 11.45
N LYS A 261 -29.27 11.03 10.11
CA LYS A 261 -29.38 12.31 9.41
C LYS A 261 -30.70 12.94 9.87
N ALA A 262 -30.61 14.14 10.43
CA ALA A 262 -31.76 15.00 10.71
C ALA A 262 -32.37 15.48 9.38
#